data_AF-D3EZA4-F1
#
_entry.id   AF-D3EZA4-F1
#
_cell.length_a   1.000
_cell.length_b   1.000
_cell.length_c   1.000
_cell.angle_alpha   90.00
_cell.angle_beta   90.00
_cell.angle_gamma   90.00
#
_symmetry.space_group_name_H-M   'P 1'
#
loop_
_entity.id
_entity.type
_entity.pdbx_description
1 polymer ?
#
loop_
_entity_poly.entity_id
_entity_poly.type
_entity_poly.pdbx_seq_one_letter_code
_entity_poly.pdbx_strand_id
1 'polypeptide(L)'
;MTTSLTGRSRARRALLLSTAALGAAAIAAPAASAAVTLDWSTANVANSAAPADTERTWLGYVTNPARFSAKGTASPIAPATGPTVTPTSPRGVDQVATWSLPATSGSLNPIALTGSMEFQGGVRFVSPGPAPADGHGFTITVENPRIVLDPVTRTGELYATGLRTPNGPDTAPVSYDRTEPVFAFRTIDYSFRADGSTSLTLTPEVAESLYVFPTPYVAGRGPERRPNTFGSFTINVPLNSGPKGDKGDTGAKGTDGRTGTNGTNGNDGKNGTTKVVRVQTSTLSKAPFKGKAPRKVRVTARNSSKTLATGTVRGRTLTVTLSADSKRKQLKGLYTLRVVGGKATAKVRL
;
A
#
# COMPACT_ATOMS: atom_id res chain seq x y z
N MET A 1 4.87 -22.46 81.46
CA MET A 1 5.76 -21.29 81.64
C MET A 1 5.48 -20.34 80.48
N THR A 2 4.59 -19.34 80.60
CA THR A 2 4.86 -17.94 81.06
C THR A 2 6.10 -17.36 80.35
N THR A 3 6.11 -16.21 79.65
CA THR A 3 5.41 -14.91 79.77
C THR A 3 5.82 -14.06 78.54
N SER A 4 4.91 -13.40 77.80
CA SER A 4 4.61 -11.95 77.81
C SER A 4 5.81 -10.97 77.84
N LEU A 5 5.93 -10.06 76.85
CA LEU A 5 5.65 -8.61 77.01
C LEU A 5 6.16 -7.72 75.85
N THR A 6 5.30 -6.74 75.53
CA THR A 6 5.56 -5.32 75.18
C THR A 6 6.09 -4.92 73.81
N GLY A 7 5.20 -4.25 73.08
CA GLY A 7 5.53 -3.35 71.99
C GLY A 7 6.05 -1.98 72.46
N ARG A 8 6.62 -1.24 71.49
CA ARG A 8 6.84 0.20 71.57
C ARG A 8 6.49 0.84 70.22
N SER A 9 5.46 1.67 70.27
CA SER A 9 5.05 2.66 69.28
C SER A 9 6.18 3.66 68.99
N ARG A 10 6.62 3.74 67.73
CA ARG A 10 7.44 4.86 67.24
C ARG A 10 6.58 5.80 66.42
N ALA A 11 6.29 6.95 67.02
CA ALA A 11 5.71 8.11 66.35
C ALA A 11 6.63 8.56 65.20
N ARG A 12 6.14 8.48 63.96
CA ARG A 12 6.82 9.09 62.80
C ARG A 12 6.31 10.52 62.64
N ARG A 13 7.18 11.49 62.90
CA ARG A 13 6.97 12.90 62.57
C ARG A 13 6.84 13.02 61.05
N ALA A 14 5.70 13.52 60.58
CA ALA A 14 5.49 13.94 59.21
C ALA A 14 6.26 15.25 58.96
N LEU A 15 7.25 15.20 58.08
CA LEU A 15 7.91 16.40 57.55
C LEU A 15 7.12 16.83 56.31
N LEU A 16 6.32 17.88 56.45
CA LEU A 16 5.65 18.57 55.34
C LEU A 16 6.72 19.32 54.53
N LEU A 17 7.22 18.70 53.46
CA LEU A 17 7.90 19.41 52.38
C LEU A 17 6.83 20.07 51.50
N SER A 18 6.66 21.37 51.68
CA SER A 18 5.94 22.23 50.74
C SER A 18 6.80 22.41 49.47
N THR A 19 6.58 21.55 48.49
CA THR A 19 7.10 21.69 47.13
C THR A 19 6.36 22.82 46.42
N ALA A 20 7.07 23.93 46.18
CA ALA A 20 6.60 24.99 45.31
C ALA A 20 6.46 24.43 43.88
N ALA A 21 5.22 24.23 43.42
CA ALA A 21 4.91 23.85 42.06
C ALA A 21 5.15 25.06 41.14
N LEU A 22 6.37 25.16 40.59
CA LEU A 22 6.62 25.99 39.42
C LEU A 22 5.85 25.36 38.25
N GLY A 23 4.77 26.01 37.83
CA GLY A 23 3.95 25.61 36.69
C GLY A 23 4.79 25.62 35.42
N ALA A 24 5.37 24.48 35.06
CA ALA A 24 5.90 24.26 33.73
C ALA A 24 4.72 24.30 32.77
N ALA A 25 4.64 25.36 31.95
CA ALA A 25 3.73 25.39 30.81
C ALA A 25 4.03 24.14 29.98
N ALA A 26 3.08 23.22 29.92
CA ALA A 26 3.20 22.01 29.12
C ALA A 26 3.38 22.45 27.66
N ILE A 27 4.61 22.32 27.16
CA ILE A 27 4.89 22.45 25.74
C ILE A 27 4.07 21.34 25.09
N ALA A 28 3.01 21.71 24.36
CA ALA A 28 2.18 20.77 23.64
C ALA A 28 3.11 19.88 22.81
N ALA A 29 3.04 18.56 23.04
CA ALA A 29 3.83 17.61 22.28
C ALA A 29 3.60 17.89 20.79
N PRO A 30 4.67 17.94 19.96
CA PRO A 30 4.51 18.17 18.54
C PRO A 30 3.50 17.15 18.00
N ALA A 31 2.50 17.64 17.26
CA ALA A 31 1.50 16.78 16.63
C ALA A 31 2.23 15.64 15.91
N ALA A 32 1.93 14.39 16.29
CA ALA A 32 2.58 13.22 15.73
C ALA A 32 2.54 13.34 14.21
N SER A 33 3.72 13.37 13.57
CA SER A 33 3.83 13.30 12.12
C SER A 33 2.91 12.16 11.67
N ALA A 34 1.97 12.45 10.76
CA ALA A 34 1.12 11.42 10.21
C ALA A 34 2.04 10.27 9.74
N ALA A 35 1.81 9.07 10.27
CA ALA A 35 2.68 7.95 9.99
C ALA A 35 2.42 7.45 8.57
N VAL A 36 3.45 6.99 7.87
CA VAL A 36 3.29 6.24 6.62
C VAL A 36 2.47 4.98 6.93
N THR A 37 1.47 4.66 6.11
CA THR A 37 0.65 3.45 6.28
C THR A 37 0.68 2.56 5.05
N LEU A 38 0.43 1.27 5.26
CA LEU A 38 0.06 0.31 4.23
C LEU A 38 -1.40 -0.07 4.43
N ASP A 39 -2.25 0.31 3.49
CA ASP A 39 -3.66 -0.04 3.48
C ASP A 39 -3.90 -1.26 2.57
N TRP A 40 -4.31 -2.39 3.13
CA TRP A 40 -4.77 -3.55 2.37
C TRP A 40 -6.29 -3.50 2.23
N SER A 41 -6.77 -3.20 1.02
CA SER A 41 -8.20 -3.09 0.71
C SER A 41 -8.68 -4.26 -0.14
N THR A 42 -9.81 -4.88 0.20
CA THR A 42 -10.38 -6.00 -0.55
C THR A 42 -11.91 -6.00 -0.49
N ALA A 43 -12.57 -6.25 -1.61
CA ALA A 43 -14.03 -6.33 -1.67
C ALA A 43 -14.53 -7.64 -1.05
N ASN A 44 -15.65 -7.62 -0.34
CA ASN A 44 -16.29 -8.79 0.24
C ASN A 44 -17.29 -9.41 -0.75
N VAL A 45 -16.78 -10.09 -1.79
CA VAL A 45 -17.63 -10.63 -2.87
C VAL A 45 -17.22 -12.05 -3.25
N ALA A 46 -18.19 -12.96 -3.26
CA ALA A 46 -18.05 -14.32 -3.78
C ALA A 46 -19.37 -14.75 -4.44
N ASN A 47 -19.52 -14.39 -5.71
CA ASN A 47 -20.65 -14.79 -6.53
C ASN A 47 -20.27 -16.03 -7.35
N SER A 48 -20.87 -17.17 -7.02
CA SER A 48 -20.63 -18.42 -7.74
C SER A 48 -21.27 -18.44 -9.14
N ALA A 49 -22.32 -17.64 -9.35
CA ALA A 49 -23.01 -17.52 -10.63
C ALA A 49 -22.38 -16.48 -11.58
N ALA A 50 -21.46 -15.64 -11.08
CA ALA A 50 -20.77 -14.67 -11.91
C ALA A 50 -19.91 -15.36 -12.99
N PRO A 51 -19.68 -14.71 -14.15
CA PRO A 51 -18.75 -15.19 -15.16
C PRO A 51 -17.39 -15.59 -14.58
N ALA A 52 -16.70 -16.49 -15.27
CA ALA A 52 -15.33 -16.85 -14.92
C ALA A 52 -14.49 -15.58 -14.70
N ASP A 53 -13.68 -15.60 -13.64
CA ASP A 53 -12.80 -14.50 -13.24
C ASP A 53 -13.51 -13.18 -12.86
N THR A 54 -14.77 -13.24 -12.44
CA THR A 54 -15.47 -12.07 -11.88
C THR A 54 -16.05 -12.35 -10.51
N GLU A 55 -16.19 -11.29 -9.69
CA GLU A 55 -16.90 -11.27 -8.41
C GLU A 55 -16.49 -12.36 -7.40
N ARG A 56 -15.20 -12.71 -7.38
CA ARG A 56 -14.65 -13.73 -6.46
C ARG A 56 -13.32 -13.28 -5.87
N THR A 57 -13.38 -12.67 -4.69
CA THR A 57 -12.20 -12.30 -3.90
C THR A 57 -11.87 -13.36 -2.85
N TRP A 58 -10.65 -13.32 -2.35
CA TRP A 58 -10.19 -14.08 -1.21
C TRP A 58 -11.04 -13.78 0.03
N LEU A 59 -11.27 -12.49 0.33
CA LEU A 59 -12.14 -12.09 1.44
C LEU A 59 -13.55 -12.66 1.29
N GLY A 60 -14.13 -12.52 0.10
CA GLY A 60 -15.45 -13.05 -0.18
C GLY A 60 -15.51 -14.56 -0.02
N TYR A 61 -14.48 -15.30 -0.45
CA TYR A 61 -14.39 -16.75 -0.23
C TYR A 61 -14.34 -17.09 1.27
N VAL A 62 -13.43 -16.45 2.01
CA VAL A 62 -13.23 -16.70 3.44
C VAL A 62 -14.54 -16.51 4.21
N THR A 63 -15.26 -15.41 3.96
CA THR A 63 -16.45 -15.05 4.72
C THR A 63 -17.76 -15.54 4.10
N ASN A 64 -17.73 -16.33 3.03
CA ASN A 64 -18.96 -16.76 2.37
C ASN A 64 -19.86 -17.54 3.36
N PRO A 65 -21.14 -17.18 3.56
CA PRO A 65 -22.06 -17.88 4.47
C PRO A 65 -22.73 -19.12 3.85
N ALA A 66 -22.50 -19.40 2.57
CA ALA A 66 -23.15 -20.50 1.86
C ALA A 66 -22.91 -21.88 2.50
N ARG A 67 -23.72 -22.86 2.12
CA ARG A 67 -23.47 -24.25 2.50
C ARG A 67 -22.15 -24.72 1.85
N PHE A 68 -21.29 -25.38 2.64
CA PHE A 68 -19.98 -25.87 2.21
C PHE A 68 -18.99 -24.78 1.77
N SER A 69 -19.09 -23.58 2.35
CA SER A 69 -18.09 -22.53 2.20
C SER A 69 -17.19 -22.44 3.43
N ALA A 70 -16.19 -21.54 3.38
CA ALA A 70 -15.25 -21.35 4.46
C ALA A 70 -15.89 -20.79 5.75
N LYS A 71 -17.00 -20.03 5.67
CA LYS A 71 -17.73 -19.47 6.85
C LYS A 71 -16.82 -18.79 7.89
N GLY A 72 -15.73 -18.23 7.43
CA GLY A 72 -14.64 -17.72 8.23
C GLY A 72 -14.76 -16.24 8.56
N THR A 73 -13.72 -15.73 9.21
CA THR A 73 -13.54 -14.33 9.58
C THR A 73 -12.22 -13.78 9.04
N ALA A 74 -12.21 -12.48 8.75
CA ALA A 74 -11.01 -11.72 8.46
C ALA A 74 -10.89 -10.57 9.48
N SER A 75 -9.76 -10.46 10.17
CA SER A 75 -9.57 -9.45 11.23
C SER A 75 -8.15 -8.86 11.22
N PRO A 76 -7.97 -7.60 11.66
CA PRO A 76 -6.63 -7.04 11.82
C PRO A 76 -5.86 -7.75 12.94
N ILE A 77 -4.54 -7.77 12.80
CA ILE A 77 -3.59 -8.16 13.85
C ILE A 77 -2.89 -6.87 14.29
N ALA A 78 -2.99 -6.54 15.59
CA ALA A 78 -2.43 -5.31 16.14
C ALA A 78 -0.92 -5.16 15.83
N PRO A 79 -0.42 -3.93 15.62
CA PRO A 79 -1.12 -2.64 15.69
C PRO A 79 -1.93 -2.26 14.44
N ALA A 80 -2.15 -3.18 13.50
CA ALA A 80 -3.02 -2.89 12.37
C ALA A 80 -4.44 -2.54 12.84
N THR A 81 -5.10 -1.65 12.12
CA THR A 81 -6.49 -1.24 12.36
C THR A 81 -7.36 -1.62 11.18
N GLY A 82 -8.68 -1.69 11.39
CA GLY A 82 -9.65 -2.02 10.35
C GLY A 82 -10.81 -2.87 10.88
N PRO A 83 -11.78 -3.22 10.03
CA PRO A 83 -12.94 -3.98 10.45
C PRO A 83 -12.59 -5.46 10.66
N THR A 84 -13.36 -6.13 11.52
CA THR A 84 -13.50 -7.59 11.44
C THR A 84 -14.65 -7.91 10.49
N VAL A 85 -14.37 -8.68 9.44
CA VAL A 85 -15.37 -9.13 8.46
C VAL A 85 -15.75 -10.57 8.76
N THR A 86 -17.05 -10.81 8.86
CA THR A 86 -17.66 -12.09 9.25
C THR A 86 -18.62 -12.57 8.15
N PRO A 87 -19.20 -13.78 8.27
CA PRO A 87 -20.19 -14.25 7.31
C PRO A 87 -21.48 -13.43 7.25
N THR A 88 -21.77 -12.66 8.30
CA THR A 88 -22.93 -11.75 8.37
C THR A 88 -22.62 -10.33 7.89
N SER A 89 -21.36 -10.02 7.55
CA SER A 89 -20.98 -8.70 7.07
C SER A 89 -21.55 -8.42 5.67
N PRO A 90 -21.85 -7.15 5.33
CA PRO A 90 -22.32 -6.77 4.00
C PRO A 90 -21.43 -7.30 2.88
N ARG A 91 -22.05 -7.72 1.77
CA ARG A 91 -21.37 -8.34 0.62
C ARG A 91 -21.63 -7.56 -0.66
N GLY A 92 -20.68 -7.59 -1.58
CA GLY A 92 -20.79 -6.94 -2.89
C GLY A 92 -19.46 -6.35 -3.35
N VAL A 93 -19.39 -5.98 -4.62
CA VAL A 93 -18.19 -5.37 -5.22
C VAL A 93 -17.83 -4.03 -4.56
N ASP A 94 -18.84 -3.32 -4.03
CA ASP A 94 -18.68 -2.04 -3.34
C ASP A 94 -18.48 -2.17 -1.82
N GLN A 95 -18.58 -3.39 -1.27
CA GLN A 95 -18.38 -3.66 0.15
C GLN A 95 -16.90 -3.93 0.41
N VAL A 96 -16.10 -2.88 0.50
CA VAL A 96 -14.64 -2.97 0.66
C VAL A 96 -14.24 -2.90 2.13
N ALA A 97 -13.46 -3.89 2.57
CA ALA A 97 -12.77 -3.85 3.86
C ALA A 97 -11.34 -3.36 3.65
N THR A 98 -10.89 -2.43 4.49
CA THR A 98 -9.53 -1.89 4.47
C THR A 98 -8.89 -2.07 5.83
N TRP A 99 -7.73 -2.73 5.86
CA TRP A 99 -6.87 -2.81 7.04
C TRP A 99 -5.65 -1.92 6.85
N SER A 100 -5.37 -1.05 7.82
CA SER A 100 -4.25 -0.10 7.77
C SER A 100 -3.16 -0.52 8.74
N LEU A 101 -1.94 -0.71 8.22
CA LEU A 101 -0.77 -1.14 8.95
C LEU A 101 0.22 0.02 9.05
N PRO A 102 0.63 0.45 10.25
CA PRO A 102 1.59 1.54 10.40
C PRO A 102 2.99 1.10 9.96
N ALA A 103 3.70 1.98 9.26
CA ALA A 103 5.11 1.79 8.96
C ALA A 103 5.96 1.94 10.23
N THR A 104 7.06 1.20 10.28
CA THR A 104 7.99 1.24 11.42
C THR A 104 9.39 1.68 11.03
N SER A 105 9.83 1.36 9.82
CA SER A 105 11.11 1.78 9.30
C SER A 105 11.15 1.64 7.78
N GLY A 106 12.29 2.05 7.19
CA GLY A 106 12.52 2.00 5.76
C GLY A 106 12.46 3.37 5.10
N SER A 107 12.66 3.37 3.78
CA SER A 107 12.59 4.55 2.94
C SER A 107 12.03 4.18 1.57
N LEU A 108 11.21 5.06 1.00
CA LEU A 108 10.71 4.93 -0.36
C LEU A 108 10.98 6.19 -1.14
N ASN A 109 11.39 6.00 -2.39
CA ASN A 109 11.27 7.02 -3.41
C ASN A 109 10.11 6.64 -4.33
N PRO A 110 8.92 7.23 -4.16
CA PRO A 110 7.74 6.89 -4.96
C PRO A 110 7.89 7.26 -6.45
N ILE A 111 8.74 8.24 -6.77
CA ILE A 111 9.00 8.65 -8.16
C ILE A 111 9.91 7.64 -8.84
N ALA A 112 11.00 7.27 -8.16
CA ALA A 112 11.96 6.31 -8.69
C ALA A 112 11.45 4.86 -8.61
N LEU A 113 10.40 4.61 -7.82
CA LEU A 113 9.93 3.28 -7.44
C LEU A 113 11.06 2.43 -6.85
N THR A 114 11.72 2.97 -5.83
CA THR A 114 12.86 2.33 -5.16
C THR A 114 12.71 2.38 -3.65
N GLY A 115 13.35 1.43 -3.00
CA GLY A 115 13.49 1.40 -1.55
C GLY A 115 12.68 0.26 -0.93
N SER A 116 12.61 0.28 0.39
CA SER A 116 11.89 -0.72 1.16
C SER A 116 11.19 -0.08 2.35
N MET A 117 10.04 -0.61 2.74
CA MET A 117 9.33 -0.22 3.97
C MET A 117 8.98 -1.43 4.79
N GLU A 118 9.12 -1.28 6.10
CA GLU A 118 8.66 -2.22 7.11
C GLU A 118 7.36 -1.69 7.71
N PHE A 119 6.40 -2.59 7.90
CA PHE A 119 5.12 -2.30 8.56
C PHE A 119 4.91 -3.28 9.71
N GLN A 120 4.15 -2.86 10.72
CA GLN A 120 3.78 -3.71 11.87
C GLN A 120 2.31 -4.11 11.82
N GLY A 121 2.01 -5.26 12.45
CA GLY A 121 0.66 -5.81 12.51
C GLY A 121 0.38 -6.72 11.32
N GLY A 122 -0.88 -6.94 10.98
CA GLY A 122 -1.21 -7.88 9.91
C GLY A 122 -2.69 -8.05 9.67
N VAL A 123 -3.01 -9.05 8.87
CA VAL A 123 -4.40 -9.50 8.66
C VAL A 123 -4.44 -11.02 8.88
N ARG A 124 -5.46 -11.46 9.62
CA ARG A 124 -5.75 -12.86 9.90
C ARG A 124 -7.01 -13.29 9.16
N PHE A 125 -6.95 -14.44 8.50
CA PHE A 125 -8.08 -15.14 7.90
C PHE A 125 -8.23 -16.49 8.60
N VAL A 126 -9.37 -16.73 9.25
CA VAL A 126 -9.67 -18.01 9.91
C VAL A 126 -10.94 -18.58 9.31
N SER A 127 -10.94 -19.87 9.02
CA SER A 127 -12.11 -20.64 8.70
C SER A 127 -12.29 -21.74 9.76
N PRO A 128 -13.45 -21.82 10.43
CA PRO A 128 -13.70 -22.86 11.42
C PRO A 128 -13.65 -24.26 10.81
N GLY A 129 -13.36 -25.25 11.64
CA GLY A 129 -13.47 -26.67 11.34
C GLY A 129 -14.45 -27.36 12.29
N PRO A 130 -14.79 -28.64 12.05
CA PRO A 130 -14.29 -29.47 10.96
C PRO A 130 -14.91 -29.16 9.60
N ALA A 131 -14.15 -29.42 8.53
CA ALA A 131 -14.68 -29.32 7.18
C ALA A 131 -15.47 -30.56 6.75
N PRO A 132 -16.47 -30.43 5.87
CA PRO A 132 -17.02 -29.19 5.29
C PRO A 132 -18.24 -28.65 6.06
N ALA A 133 -18.55 -29.22 7.23
CA ALA A 133 -19.77 -28.91 7.98
C ALA A 133 -19.75 -27.47 8.52
N ASP A 134 -18.67 -27.14 9.24
CA ASP A 134 -18.56 -25.88 9.98
C ASP A 134 -17.75 -24.83 9.23
N GLY A 135 -16.87 -25.26 8.32
CA GLY A 135 -16.09 -24.40 7.45
C GLY A 135 -15.06 -25.21 6.68
N HIS A 136 -13.90 -24.63 6.41
CA HIS A 136 -12.76 -25.22 5.71
C HIS A 136 -11.51 -25.33 6.62
N GLY A 137 -11.64 -25.15 7.94
CA GLY A 137 -10.61 -25.51 8.92
C GLY A 137 -9.21 -24.96 8.66
N PHE A 138 -9.07 -23.69 8.27
CA PHE A 138 -7.77 -23.09 7.96
C PHE A 138 -7.49 -21.83 8.77
N THR A 139 -6.21 -21.53 8.96
CA THR A 139 -5.72 -20.24 9.47
C THR A 139 -4.60 -19.75 8.57
N ILE A 140 -4.76 -18.53 8.05
CA ILE A 140 -3.75 -17.83 7.26
C ILE A 140 -3.55 -16.45 7.88
N THR A 141 -2.32 -16.08 8.19
CA THR A 141 -1.97 -14.72 8.60
C THR A 141 -0.91 -14.14 7.69
N VAL A 142 -0.97 -12.83 7.45
CA VAL A 142 0.10 -12.05 6.80
C VAL A 142 0.50 -10.97 7.79
N GLU A 143 1.64 -11.16 8.45
CA GLU A 143 2.11 -10.36 9.58
C GLU A 143 3.44 -9.67 9.26
N ASN A 144 3.59 -8.46 9.78
CA ASN A 144 4.76 -7.61 9.64
C ASN A 144 5.24 -7.56 8.18
N PRO A 145 4.46 -6.99 7.25
CA PRO A 145 4.87 -7.00 5.85
C PRO A 145 6.06 -6.06 5.63
N ARG A 146 6.97 -6.49 4.77
CA ARG A 146 8.06 -5.70 4.19
C ARG A 146 7.84 -5.57 2.70
N ILE A 147 7.69 -4.35 2.21
CA ILE A 147 7.60 -4.07 0.78
C ILE A 147 8.97 -3.66 0.27
N VAL A 148 9.39 -4.25 -0.85
CA VAL A 148 10.63 -3.90 -1.56
C VAL A 148 10.28 -3.50 -2.99
N LEU A 149 10.75 -2.34 -3.45
CA LEU A 149 10.56 -1.85 -4.81
C LEU A 149 11.86 -1.90 -5.62
N ASP A 150 11.78 -2.46 -6.83
CA ASP A 150 12.90 -2.55 -7.76
C ASP A 150 12.82 -1.45 -8.85
N PRO A 151 13.77 -0.50 -8.90
CA PRO A 151 13.80 0.55 -9.93
C PRO A 151 13.93 0.03 -11.36
N VAL A 152 14.62 -1.10 -11.53
CA VAL A 152 15.04 -1.59 -12.85
C VAL A 152 13.86 -2.23 -13.55
N THR A 153 13.13 -3.07 -12.83
CA THR A 153 11.94 -3.76 -13.35
C THR A 153 10.65 -2.96 -13.10
N ARG A 154 10.70 -1.97 -12.21
CA ARG A 154 9.56 -1.19 -11.71
C ARG A 154 8.44 -2.09 -11.18
N THR A 155 8.83 -3.18 -10.54
CA THR A 155 7.95 -4.06 -9.77
C THR A 155 8.24 -3.93 -8.28
N GLY A 156 7.42 -4.56 -7.47
CA GLY A 156 7.71 -4.72 -6.05
C GLY A 156 7.32 -6.11 -5.56
N GLU A 157 7.74 -6.41 -4.35
CA GLU A 157 7.44 -7.66 -3.66
C GLU A 157 7.07 -7.36 -2.21
N LEU A 158 6.17 -8.16 -1.65
CA LEU A 158 5.81 -8.15 -0.24
C LEU A 158 6.28 -9.45 0.39
N TYR A 159 7.17 -9.32 1.36
CA TYR A 159 7.61 -10.37 2.26
C TYR A 159 6.84 -10.22 3.56
N ALA A 160 6.52 -11.31 4.26
CA ALA A 160 5.83 -11.25 5.54
C ALA A 160 6.22 -12.46 6.38
N THR A 161 5.94 -12.42 7.68
CA THR A 161 5.86 -13.62 8.52
C THR A 161 4.40 -14.03 8.67
N GLY A 162 4.13 -15.23 9.18
CA GLY A 162 2.76 -15.59 9.56
C GLY A 162 2.53 -17.07 9.77
N LEU A 163 1.26 -17.46 9.72
CA LEU A 163 0.77 -18.82 9.79
C LEU A 163 0.09 -19.20 8.47
N ARG A 164 0.17 -20.46 8.09
CA ARG A 164 -0.55 -21.07 6.97
C ARG A 164 -1.05 -22.46 7.32
N THR A 165 -2.09 -22.93 6.64
CA THR A 165 -2.58 -24.31 6.72
C THR A 165 -2.20 -25.06 5.43
N PRO A 166 -1.17 -25.92 5.43
CA PRO A 166 -0.53 -26.40 4.19
C PRO A 166 -1.29 -27.52 3.47
N ASN A 167 -2.02 -28.37 4.18
CA ASN A 167 -2.52 -29.65 3.65
C ASN A 167 -4.06 -29.76 3.69
N GLY A 168 -4.75 -28.63 3.52
CA GLY A 168 -6.20 -28.59 3.51
C GLY A 168 -6.82 -28.50 4.91
N PRO A 169 -8.15 -28.66 5.01
CA PRO A 169 -8.90 -28.41 6.23
C PRO A 169 -8.39 -29.23 7.40
N ASP A 170 -8.45 -28.63 8.59
CA ASP A 170 -8.22 -29.27 9.89
C ASP A 170 -6.77 -29.71 10.14
N THR A 171 -5.82 -29.23 9.32
CA THR A 171 -4.39 -29.36 9.60
C THR A 171 -3.88 -28.21 10.48
N ALA A 172 -3.01 -28.54 11.43
CA ALA A 172 -2.45 -27.55 12.33
C ALA A 172 -1.72 -26.45 11.52
N PRO A 173 -1.96 -25.16 11.82
CA PRO A 173 -1.25 -24.07 11.15
C PRO A 173 0.26 -24.18 11.41
N VAL A 174 1.06 -24.00 10.35
CA VAL A 174 2.52 -23.93 10.43
C VAL A 174 2.98 -22.51 10.20
N SER A 175 4.06 -22.11 10.87
CA SER A 175 4.67 -20.80 10.63
C SER A 175 5.38 -20.74 9.28
N TYR A 176 5.44 -19.54 8.72
CA TYR A 176 6.33 -19.19 7.62
C TYR A 176 7.00 -17.84 7.95
N ASP A 177 8.14 -17.58 7.32
CA ASP A 177 8.96 -16.40 7.55
C ASP A 177 9.11 -15.55 6.28
N ARG A 178 10.11 -14.67 6.23
CA ARG A 178 10.34 -13.75 5.11
C ARG A 178 11.33 -14.30 4.07
N THR A 179 11.53 -15.62 4.01
CA THR A 179 12.44 -16.25 3.05
C THR A 179 11.95 -16.11 1.61
N GLU A 180 10.64 -16.18 1.40
CA GLU A 180 10.02 -16.03 0.10
C GLU A 180 8.98 -14.88 0.09
N PRO A 181 8.74 -14.23 -1.06
CA PRO A 181 7.68 -13.24 -1.18
C PRO A 181 6.30 -13.90 -1.10
N VAL A 182 5.36 -13.22 -0.43
CA VAL A 182 3.94 -13.60 -0.39
C VAL A 182 3.22 -13.07 -1.63
N PHE A 183 3.46 -11.81 -1.97
CA PHE A 183 2.89 -11.15 -3.14
C PHE A 183 3.96 -10.49 -4.00
N ALA A 184 3.74 -10.53 -5.30
CA ALA A 184 4.43 -9.70 -6.26
C ALA A 184 3.52 -8.57 -6.75
N PHE A 185 4.12 -7.46 -7.15
CA PHE A 185 3.44 -6.26 -7.63
C PHE A 185 3.96 -5.92 -9.03
N ARG A 186 3.23 -6.36 -10.06
CA ARG A 186 3.58 -6.07 -11.47
C ARG A 186 3.01 -4.76 -11.98
N THR A 187 1.96 -4.28 -11.31
CA THR A 187 1.32 -2.98 -11.60
C THR A 187 1.39 -2.11 -10.36
N ILE A 188 2.02 -0.95 -10.51
CA ILE A 188 2.19 0.05 -9.47
C ILE A 188 1.69 1.39 -10.04
N ASP A 189 0.59 1.86 -9.50
CA ASP A 189 0.07 3.20 -9.76
C ASP A 189 0.56 4.14 -8.66
N TYR A 190 0.93 5.36 -9.01
CA TYR A 190 1.28 6.37 -8.02
C TYR A 190 0.48 7.65 -8.26
N SER A 191 0.16 8.36 -7.18
CA SER A 191 -0.54 9.64 -7.27
C SER A 191 -0.01 10.65 -6.29
N PHE A 192 0.11 11.89 -6.75
CA PHE A 192 0.38 13.05 -5.92
C PHE A 192 -0.93 13.76 -5.65
N ARG A 193 -1.27 13.90 -4.38
CA ARG A 193 -2.41 14.70 -3.94
C ARG A 193 -2.01 16.17 -3.87
N ALA A 194 -2.99 17.05 -3.94
CA ALA A 194 -2.79 18.49 -3.91
C ALA A 194 -2.11 18.98 -2.62
N ASP A 195 -2.33 18.27 -1.52
CA ASP A 195 -1.68 18.48 -0.22
C ASP A 195 -0.22 18.03 -0.18
N GLY A 196 0.33 17.51 -1.29
CA GLY A 196 1.69 16.99 -1.40
C GLY A 196 1.91 15.61 -0.78
N SER A 197 0.87 14.98 -0.21
CA SER A 197 0.91 13.56 0.11
C SER A 197 1.00 12.72 -1.16
N THR A 198 1.64 11.57 -1.05
CA THR A 198 1.81 10.62 -2.14
C THR A 198 1.17 9.29 -1.77
N SER A 199 0.58 8.61 -2.75
CA SER A 199 0.15 7.23 -2.58
C SER A 199 0.69 6.33 -3.68
N LEU A 200 1.06 5.11 -3.32
CA LEU A 200 1.42 4.04 -4.26
C LEU A 200 0.41 2.92 -4.13
N THR A 201 -0.39 2.68 -5.15
CA THR A 201 -1.33 1.56 -5.21
C THR A 201 -0.69 0.40 -5.97
N LEU A 202 -0.55 -0.73 -5.28
CA LEU A 202 0.09 -1.95 -5.73
C LEU A 202 -0.99 -2.99 -5.99
N THR A 203 -0.96 -3.60 -7.18
CA THR A 203 -1.87 -4.70 -7.52
C THR A 203 -1.19 -6.03 -7.17
N PRO A 204 -1.69 -6.78 -6.16
CA PRO A 204 -1.09 -8.03 -5.75
C PRO A 204 -1.38 -9.17 -6.73
N GLU A 205 -0.37 -10.02 -6.91
CA GLU A 205 -0.48 -11.40 -7.38
C GLU A 205 0.30 -12.31 -6.43
N VAL A 206 -0.13 -13.57 -6.26
CA VAL A 206 0.62 -14.57 -5.48
C VAL A 206 2.02 -14.67 -6.08
N ALA A 207 3.05 -14.49 -5.25
CA ALA A 207 4.42 -14.62 -5.73
C ALA A 207 4.83 -16.09 -5.83
N GLU A 208 4.69 -16.84 -4.72
CA GLU A 208 5.10 -18.24 -4.66
C GLU A 208 3.93 -19.21 -4.43
N SER A 209 3.90 -20.27 -5.24
CA SER A 209 2.84 -21.29 -5.17
C SER A 209 2.94 -22.07 -3.87
N LEU A 210 1.80 -22.31 -3.22
CA LEU A 210 1.71 -23.04 -1.95
C LEU A 210 2.52 -22.43 -0.81
N TYR A 211 3.08 -21.22 -0.95
CA TYR A 211 3.87 -20.62 0.11
C TYR A 211 2.98 -20.14 1.26
N VAL A 212 1.99 -19.29 1.00
CA VAL A 212 1.01 -18.85 2.02
C VAL A 212 -0.40 -19.36 1.72
N PHE A 213 -0.79 -19.31 0.45
CA PHE A 213 -2.12 -19.66 0.01
C PHE A 213 -2.16 -21.10 -0.53
N PRO A 214 -3.21 -21.89 -0.19
CA PRO A 214 -3.35 -23.27 -0.66
C PRO A 214 -3.76 -23.30 -2.14
N THR A 215 -3.87 -24.51 -2.71
CA THR A 215 -4.49 -24.67 -4.03
C THR A 215 -5.91 -24.09 -4.05
N PRO A 216 -6.35 -23.46 -5.17
CA PRO A 216 -5.68 -23.32 -6.47
C PRO A 216 -4.87 -22.01 -6.64
N TYR A 217 -4.47 -21.33 -5.56
CA TYR A 217 -3.76 -20.05 -5.62
C TYR A 217 -2.27 -20.24 -5.93
N VAL A 218 -1.96 -20.48 -7.21
CA VAL A 218 -0.59 -20.59 -7.73
C VAL A 218 0.04 -19.22 -8.00
N ALA A 219 1.35 -19.20 -8.23
CA ALA A 219 2.10 -17.99 -8.62
C ALA A 219 1.45 -17.28 -9.81
N GLY A 220 1.36 -15.95 -9.74
CA GLY A 220 0.70 -15.08 -10.72
C GLY A 220 -0.82 -14.98 -10.60
N ARG A 221 -1.47 -15.71 -9.67
CA ARG A 221 -2.93 -15.56 -9.44
C ARG A 221 -3.25 -14.32 -8.63
N GLY A 222 -4.37 -13.68 -8.94
CA GLY A 222 -4.83 -12.45 -8.32
C GLY A 222 -5.44 -11.49 -9.35
N PRO A 223 -4.62 -10.92 -10.25
CA PRO A 223 -5.01 -9.84 -11.16
C PRO A 223 -5.97 -10.23 -12.28
N GLU A 224 -6.12 -11.53 -12.57
CA GLU A 224 -7.04 -12.01 -13.60
C GLU A 224 -8.49 -11.71 -13.27
N ARG A 225 -8.81 -11.57 -11.96
CA ARG A 225 -10.18 -11.38 -11.50
C ARG A 225 -10.60 -9.92 -11.37
N ARG A 226 -11.90 -9.68 -11.51
CA ARG A 226 -12.53 -8.37 -11.25
C ARG A 226 -13.61 -8.47 -10.18
N PRO A 227 -13.45 -7.85 -9.00
CA PRO A 227 -12.22 -7.21 -8.49
C PRO A 227 -11.05 -8.20 -8.33
N ASN A 228 -9.82 -7.70 -8.18
CA ASN A 228 -8.62 -8.54 -7.96
C ASN A 228 -8.86 -9.46 -6.76
N THR A 229 -8.44 -10.72 -6.88
CA THR A 229 -8.66 -11.75 -5.85
C THR A 229 -8.19 -11.31 -4.45
N PHE A 230 -7.02 -10.67 -4.37
CA PHE A 230 -6.41 -10.22 -3.11
C PHE A 230 -6.58 -8.70 -2.90
N GLY A 231 -7.41 -8.04 -3.71
CA GLY A 231 -7.69 -6.62 -3.59
C GLY A 231 -6.53 -5.73 -4.06
N SER A 232 -6.16 -4.74 -3.26
CA SER A 232 -5.07 -3.80 -3.54
C SER A 232 -4.35 -3.40 -2.26
N PHE A 233 -3.06 -3.13 -2.38
CA PHE A 233 -2.27 -2.50 -1.32
C PHE A 233 -2.04 -1.03 -1.67
N THR A 234 -2.21 -0.11 -0.74
CA THR A 234 -1.87 1.30 -0.94
C THR A 234 -0.90 1.75 0.14
N ILE A 235 0.31 2.18 -0.26
CA ILE A 235 1.22 2.88 0.64
C ILE A 235 0.83 4.35 0.64
N ASN A 236 0.38 4.87 1.78
CA ASN A 236 0.14 6.30 1.95
C ASN A 236 1.35 6.93 2.61
N VAL A 237 2.01 7.81 1.87
CA VAL A 237 3.05 8.68 2.38
C VAL A 237 2.39 10.04 2.60
N PRO A 238 2.10 10.43 3.86
CA PRO A 238 1.55 11.75 4.11
C PRO A 238 2.51 12.83 3.62
N LEU A 239 2.04 14.07 3.54
CA LEU A 239 2.95 15.19 3.35
C LEU A 239 3.94 15.17 4.51
N ASN A 240 5.15 14.67 4.25
CA ASN A 240 6.24 14.93 5.18
C ASN A 240 6.45 16.43 5.14
N SER A 241 6.35 17.04 6.32
CA SER A 241 7.11 18.21 6.73
C SER A 241 8.62 17.93 6.52
N GLY A 242 9.06 17.67 5.29
CA GLY A 242 10.45 17.97 4.93
C GLY A 242 10.70 19.42 5.33
N PRO A 243 11.93 19.80 5.72
CA PRO A 243 12.20 21.17 6.15
C PRO A 243 11.51 22.10 5.18
N LYS A 244 10.56 22.90 5.69
CA LYS A 244 9.90 23.94 4.90
C LYS A 244 11.04 24.65 4.18
N GLY A 245 11.09 24.55 2.85
CA GLY A 245 12.13 25.24 2.09
C GLY A 245 12.23 26.66 2.63
N ASP A 246 13.46 27.14 2.86
CA ASP A 246 13.70 28.41 3.54
C ASP A 246 12.66 29.42 3.10
N LYS A 247 12.02 30.08 4.07
CA LYS A 247 11.04 31.15 3.79
C LYS A 247 11.70 32.03 2.74
N GLY A 248 11.15 32.04 1.52
CA GLY A 248 11.72 32.82 0.43
C GLY A 248 12.00 34.22 0.94
N ASP A 249 13.18 34.75 0.61
CA ASP A 249 13.68 36.01 1.15
C ASP A 249 12.55 37.04 1.22
N THR A 250 12.38 37.64 2.40
CA THR A 250 11.42 38.73 2.58
C THR A 250 11.78 39.77 1.52
N GLY A 251 10.84 40.04 0.60
CA GLY A 251 11.05 41.01 -0.47
C GLY A 251 11.58 42.32 0.13
N ALA A 252 12.51 42.95 -0.59
CA ALA A 252 13.18 44.17 -0.13
C ALA A 252 12.16 45.16 0.47
N LYS A 253 12.45 45.64 1.68
CA LYS A 253 11.64 46.66 2.36
C LYS A 253 11.46 47.83 1.38
N GLY A 254 10.23 48.07 0.95
CA GLY A 254 9.93 49.20 0.09
C GLY A 254 10.48 50.47 0.74
N THR A 255 11.17 51.29 -0.05
CA THR A 255 11.64 52.62 0.37
C THR A 255 10.48 53.38 0.99
N ASP A 256 10.71 54.05 2.13
CA ASP A 256 9.70 54.79 2.90
C ASP A 256 8.97 55.80 2.01
N GLY A 257 7.87 55.33 1.42
CA GLY A 257 7.00 56.06 0.52
C GLY A 257 5.80 56.56 1.31
N ARG A 258 5.80 57.86 1.58
CA ARG A 258 4.65 58.74 1.84
C ARG A 258 3.28 58.03 1.71
N THR A 259 2.63 57.75 2.84
CA THR A 259 1.23 57.25 2.95
C THR A 259 0.79 56.30 1.82
N GLY A 260 1.36 55.10 1.80
CA GLY A 260 0.90 54.02 0.93
C GLY A 260 -0.45 53.45 1.40
N THR A 261 -1.42 53.39 0.50
CA THR A 261 -2.67 52.63 0.66
C THR A 261 -2.37 51.19 1.05
N ASN A 262 -3.08 50.65 2.05
CA ASN A 262 -2.99 49.24 2.47
C ASN A 262 -2.95 48.32 1.25
N GLY A 263 -1.91 47.48 1.16
CA GLY A 263 -1.80 46.47 0.10
C GLY A 263 -3.00 45.52 0.13
N THR A 264 -3.59 45.26 -1.04
CA THR A 264 -4.66 44.28 -1.19
C THR A 264 -4.17 42.90 -0.75
N ASN A 265 -4.98 42.18 0.03
CA ASN A 265 -4.74 40.78 0.37
C ASN A 265 -4.42 39.99 -0.91
N GLY A 266 -3.36 39.17 -0.87
CA GLY A 266 -3.02 38.30 -1.98
C GLY A 266 -4.16 37.32 -2.27
N ASN A 267 -4.46 37.10 -3.53
CA ASN A 267 -5.48 36.11 -3.94
C ASN A 267 -5.16 34.75 -3.34
N ASP A 268 -6.17 34.08 -2.79
CA ASP A 268 -6.06 32.70 -2.33
C ASP A 268 -5.47 31.81 -3.44
N GLY A 269 -4.49 30.99 -3.07
CA GLY A 269 -3.84 30.08 -4.01
C GLY A 269 -4.87 29.12 -4.62
N LYS A 270 -4.89 28.99 -5.95
CA LYS A 270 -5.76 28.03 -6.65
C LYS A 270 -5.57 26.63 -6.05
N ASN A 271 -6.68 25.98 -5.66
CA ASN A 271 -6.70 24.59 -5.22
C ASN A 271 -5.86 23.72 -6.18
N GLY A 272 -4.83 23.05 -5.65
CA GLY A 272 -3.99 22.14 -6.43
C GLY A 272 -4.83 21.01 -7.02
N THR A 273 -4.59 20.65 -8.27
CA THR A 273 -5.26 19.49 -8.89
C THR A 273 -4.44 18.22 -8.60
N THR A 274 -5.05 17.20 -8.00
CA THR A 274 -4.45 15.86 -7.84
C THR A 274 -4.05 15.30 -9.20
N LYS A 275 -2.78 14.90 -9.36
CA LYS A 275 -2.27 14.29 -10.60
C LYS A 275 -2.01 12.80 -10.36
N VAL A 276 -2.78 11.95 -11.05
CA VAL A 276 -2.55 10.50 -11.09
C VAL A 276 -1.56 10.19 -12.20
N VAL A 277 -0.48 9.47 -11.88
CA VAL A 277 0.52 9.08 -12.85
C VAL A 277 0.71 7.56 -12.80
N ARG A 278 0.43 6.87 -13.91
CA ARG A 278 0.38 5.39 -13.93
C ARG A 278 1.65 4.82 -14.53
N VAL A 279 2.25 3.80 -13.92
CA VAL A 279 3.36 3.03 -14.51
C VAL A 279 2.84 1.71 -15.05
N GLN A 280 3.11 1.45 -16.32
CA GLN A 280 2.77 0.19 -16.99
C GLN A 280 4.04 -0.49 -17.47
N THR A 281 4.23 -1.74 -17.06
CA THR A 281 5.23 -2.65 -17.64
C THR A 281 4.54 -3.62 -18.60
N SER A 282 5.13 -3.87 -19.75
CA SER A 282 4.58 -4.75 -20.78
C SER A 282 5.68 -5.53 -21.49
N THR A 283 5.43 -6.81 -21.71
CA THR A 283 6.31 -7.70 -22.49
C THR A 283 5.91 -7.64 -23.96
N LEU A 284 6.78 -7.10 -24.79
CA LEU A 284 6.60 -6.97 -26.23
C LEU A 284 6.79 -8.33 -26.92
N SER A 285 6.14 -8.54 -28.08
CA SER A 285 6.35 -9.75 -28.90
C SER A 285 7.76 -9.85 -29.46
N LYS A 286 8.40 -8.71 -29.75
CA LYS A 286 9.79 -8.63 -30.21
C LYS A 286 10.49 -7.41 -29.62
N ALA A 287 11.82 -7.49 -29.52
CA ALA A 287 12.63 -6.34 -29.10
C ALA A 287 12.55 -5.23 -30.16
N PRO A 288 12.13 -4.00 -29.81
CA PRO A 288 11.93 -2.95 -30.80
C PRO A 288 13.22 -2.29 -31.27
N PHE A 289 14.32 -2.47 -30.53
CA PHE A 289 15.62 -1.89 -30.85
C PHE A 289 16.74 -2.92 -30.65
N LYS A 290 17.81 -2.82 -31.45
CA LYS A 290 18.99 -3.67 -31.35
C LYS A 290 19.80 -3.35 -30.08
N GLY A 291 20.36 -4.40 -29.47
CA GLY A 291 21.20 -4.32 -28.27
C GLY A 291 20.44 -4.60 -26.96
N LYS A 292 21.19 -4.83 -25.87
CA LYS A 292 20.65 -5.14 -24.53
C LYS A 292 20.60 -3.93 -23.60
N ALA A 293 21.17 -2.80 -24.00
CA ALA A 293 21.19 -1.58 -23.20
C ALA A 293 19.79 -0.95 -23.08
N PRO A 294 19.38 -0.47 -21.90
CA PRO A 294 18.12 0.22 -21.72
C PRO A 294 18.11 1.55 -22.50
N ARG A 295 17.00 1.86 -23.16
CA ARG A 295 16.81 3.10 -23.93
C ARG A 295 15.62 3.88 -23.40
N LYS A 296 15.79 5.18 -23.18
CA LYS A 296 14.68 6.10 -22.88
C LYS A 296 13.82 6.29 -24.12
N VAL A 297 12.50 6.18 -23.98
CA VAL A 297 11.53 6.26 -25.08
C VAL A 297 10.33 7.15 -24.74
N ARG A 298 9.73 7.74 -25.77
CA ARG A 298 8.39 8.33 -25.75
C ARG A 298 7.43 7.38 -26.47
N VAL A 299 6.27 7.14 -25.88
CA VAL A 299 5.17 6.43 -26.53
C VAL A 299 4.22 7.45 -27.12
N THR A 300 4.02 7.36 -28.43
CA THR A 300 3.11 8.24 -29.18
C THR A 300 1.94 7.44 -29.74
N ALA A 301 0.79 8.10 -29.88
CA ALA A 301 -0.38 7.49 -30.51
C ALA A 301 -0.08 7.12 -31.97
N ARG A 302 -0.72 6.06 -32.50
CA ARG A 302 -0.47 5.54 -33.86
C ARG A 302 -0.49 6.61 -34.96
N ASN A 303 -1.45 7.53 -34.87
CA ASN A 303 -1.75 8.53 -35.90
C ASN A 303 -1.50 9.96 -35.39
N SER A 304 -0.75 10.15 -34.31
CA SER A 304 -0.49 11.47 -33.76
C SER A 304 0.88 11.52 -33.09
N SER A 305 1.55 12.67 -33.19
CA SER A 305 2.78 12.97 -32.45
C SER A 305 2.55 13.17 -30.95
N LYS A 306 1.30 13.15 -30.48
CA LYS A 306 0.95 13.29 -29.05
C LYS A 306 1.64 12.20 -28.23
N THR A 307 2.47 12.63 -27.29
CA THR A 307 3.11 11.74 -26.32
C THR A 307 2.06 11.33 -25.29
N LEU A 308 1.84 10.02 -25.17
CA LEU A 308 0.90 9.43 -24.21
C LEU A 308 1.60 8.93 -22.95
N ALA A 309 2.88 8.55 -23.09
CA ALA A 309 3.69 8.05 -22.00
C ALA A 309 5.18 8.25 -22.30
N THR A 310 6.00 8.23 -21.26
CA THR A 310 7.47 8.22 -21.36
C THR A 310 8.02 7.09 -20.53
N GLY A 311 9.12 6.47 -20.94
CA GLY A 311 9.64 5.33 -20.21
C GLY A 311 10.95 4.80 -20.73
N THR A 312 11.21 3.53 -20.44
CA THR A 312 12.43 2.83 -20.80
C THR A 312 12.08 1.52 -21.47
N VAL A 313 12.87 1.11 -22.46
CA VAL A 313 12.76 -0.21 -23.08
C VAL A 313 14.10 -0.93 -23.01
N ARG A 314 14.06 -2.20 -22.60
CA ARG A 314 15.23 -3.09 -22.51
C ARG A 314 14.86 -4.45 -23.07
N GLY A 315 15.45 -4.84 -24.20
CA GLY A 315 15.06 -6.06 -24.91
C GLY A 315 13.57 -6.04 -25.27
N ARG A 316 12.80 -6.99 -24.75
CA ARG A 316 11.35 -7.10 -24.95
C ARG A 316 10.52 -6.41 -23.85
N THR A 317 11.14 -5.90 -22.79
CA THR A 317 10.41 -5.28 -21.69
C THR A 317 10.30 -3.78 -21.93
N LEU A 318 9.07 -3.29 -22.00
CA LEU A 318 8.75 -1.86 -22.05
C LEU A 318 8.12 -1.44 -20.73
N THR A 319 8.68 -0.41 -20.10
CA THR A 319 8.14 0.16 -18.87
C THR A 319 7.91 1.65 -19.07
N VAL A 320 6.67 2.10 -18.91
CA VAL A 320 6.26 3.46 -19.29
C VAL A 320 5.38 4.09 -18.22
N THR A 321 5.67 5.36 -17.96
CA THR A 321 4.87 6.25 -17.14
C THR A 321 3.89 7.00 -18.04
N LEU A 322 2.59 6.74 -17.90
CA LEU A 322 1.54 7.44 -18.63
C LEU A 322 1.55 8.92 -18.23
N SER A 323 1.38 9.81 -19.20
CA SER A 323 1.21 11.25 -18.93
C SER A 323 0.02 11.47 -18.00
N ALA A 324 0.16 12.38 -17.03
CA ALA A 324 -0.92 12.77 -16.13
C ALA A 324 -2.17 13.28 -16.89
N ASP A 325 -1.98 13.84 -18.08
CA ASP A 325 -3.06 14.36 -18.95
C ASP A 325 -3.68 13.26 -19.83
N SER A 326 -3.19 12.02 -19.71
CA SER A 326 -3.73 10.89 -20.45
C SER A 326 -5.05 10.43 -19.82
N LYS A 327 -6.15 10.55 -20.57
CA LYS A 327 -7.44 9.94 -20.22
C LYS A 327 -7.39 8.39 -20.16
N ARG A 328 -6.28 7.77 -20.58
CA ARG A 328 -6.15 6.31 -20.64
C ARG A 328 -5.69 5.74 -19.30
N LYS A 329 -6.34 4.66 -18.86
CA LYS A 329 -5.93 3.86 -17.69
C LYS A 329 -4.75 2.94 -17.96
N GLN A 330 -4.59 2.55 -19.22
CA GLN A 330 -3.52 1.68 -19.70
C GLN A 330 -3.34 1.92 -21.21
N LEU A 331 -2.17 1.57 -21.73
CA LEU A 331 -1.87 1.53 -23.14
C LEU A 331 -2.23 0.15 -23.68
N LYS A 332 -3.20 0.11 -24.60
CA LYS A 332 -3.67 -1.08 -25.32
C LYS A 332 -3.80 -0.79 -26.79
N GLY A 333 -3.23 -1.64 -27.63
CA GLY A 333 -3.24 -1.51 -29.09
C GLY A 333 -1.88 -1.12 -29.67
N LEU A 334 -1.91 -0.54 -30.87
CA LEU A 334 -0.68 -0.21 -31.60
C LEU A 334 -0.18 1.20 -31.25
N TYR A 335 1.11 1.31 -30.95
CA TYR A 335 1.79 2.55 -30.59
C TYR A 335 3.13 2.70 -31.30
N THR A 336 3.65 3.93 -31.32
CA THR A 336 5.00 4.21 -31.82
C THR A 336 5.90 4.61 -30.66
N LEU A 337 6.95 3.83 -30.44
CA LEU A 337 8.07 4.17 -29.56
C LEU A 337 9.06 5.03 -30.32
N ARG A 338 9.51 6.12 -29.69
CA ARG A 338 10.55 7.02 -30.21
C ARG A 338 11.66 7.14 -29.17
N VAL A 339 12.91 6.87 -29.55
CA VAL A 339 14.04 6.99 -28.63
C VAL A 339 14.29 8.47 -28.30
N VAL A 340 14.41 8.80 -27.02
CA VAL A 340 14.71 10.17 -26.58
C VAL A 340 16.15 10.51 -26.98
N GLY A 341 16.35 11.65 -27.65
CA GLY A 341 17.66 12.08 -28.13
C GLY A 341 18.16 11.33 -29.37
N GLY A 342 17.34 10.48 -29.99
CA GLY A 342 17.71 9.74 -31.21
C GLY A 342 16.63 9.77 -32.28
N LYS A 343 16.99 9.33 -33.50
CA LYS A 343 16.07 9.21 -34.65
C LYS A 343 15.35 7.86 -34.70
N ALA A 344 15.74 6.89 -33.86
CA ALA A 344 15.19 5.54 -33.89
C ALA A 344 13.72 5.50 -33.43
N THR A 345 12.88 4.81 -34.21
CA THR A 345 11.47 4.59 -33.89
C THR A 345 11.07 3.13 -34.13
N ALA A 346 10.04 2.66 -33.43
CA ALA A 346 9.50 1.32 -33.59
C ALA A 346 8.00 1.30 -33.36
N LYS A 347 7.27 0.51 -34.15
CA LYS A 347 5.83 0.22 -33.92
C LYS A 347 5.71 -1.00 -33.01
N VAL A 348 4.94 -0.87 -31.94
CA VAL A 348 4.72 -1.94 -30.95
C VAL A 348 3.24 -2.12 -30.67
N ARG A 349 2.86 -3.34 -30.29
CA ARG A 349 1.52 -3.66 -29.78
C ARG A 349 1.62 -3.89 -28.28
N LEU A 350 0.81 -3.16 -27.51
CA LEU A 350 0.69 -3.24 -26.05
C LEU A 350 -0.66 -3.82 -25.65
#